data_AF-A0A7J7CAN8-F1
#
_entry.id   AF-A0A7J7CAN8-F1
#
_cell.length_a   1.000
_cell.length_b   1.000
_cell.length_c   1.000
_cell.angle_alpha   90.00
_cell.angle_beta   90.00
_cell.angle_gamma   90.00
#
_symmetry.space_group_name_H-M   'P 1'
#
loop_
_entity.id
_entity.type
_entity.pdbx_description
1 polymer ?
#
loop_
_entity_poly.entity_id
_entity_poly.type
_entity_poly.pdbx_seq_one_letter_code
_entity_poly.pdbx_strand_id
1 'polypeptide(L)'
;MMSGYVQNDQHEEALRLYMTMRRLSVDRIRLAFCVLFHSCSISSTGQLLLAHLAKTPFVSNVYVGTSLVDMYAKCGNLADAQSSFASISAPNVAAWTAFISRHAHHGLGSEAILRFQHMVKQKIDPNAATFVGLLSACCRAVLVNEGKGVFYTTEKIYRVIPTLEHHACVVDLLGRSGLLLEAKEFIRQMPIEADAIIWGK
;
A
#
# COMPACT_ATOMS: atom_id res chain seq x y z
N MET A 1 -7.39 8.84 -26.59
CA MET A 1 -6.01 9.36 -26.79
C MET A 1 -5.15 9.18 -25.55
N MET A 2 -5.40 9.85 -24.41
CA MET A 2 -4.54 9.66 -23.22
C MET A 2 -4.47 8.21 -22.72
N SER A 3 -5.59 7.48 -22.67
CA SER A 3 -5.58 6.05 -22.34
C SER A 3 -4.79 5.20 -23.35
N GLY A 4 -4.80 5.58 -24.63
CA GLY A 4 -4.04 4.91 -25.68
C GLY A 4 -2.53 5.16 -25.56
N TYR A 5 -2.11 6.38 -25.21
CA TYR A 5 -0.70 6.66 -24.93
C TYR A 5 -0.17 5.89 -23.72
N VAL A 6 -0.99 5.78 -22.67
CA VAL A 6 -0.64 5.00 -21.46
C VAL A 6 -0.54 3.51 -21.76
N GLN A 7 -1.48 2.94 -22.51
CA GLN A 7 -1.45 1.52 -22.88
C GLN A 7 -0.29 1.16 -23.82
N ASN A 8 0.26 2.15 -24.52
CA ASN A 8 1.39 2.00 -25.45
C ASN A 8 2.72 2.50 -24.87
N ASP A 9 2.82 2.70 -23.55
CA ASP A 9 4.03 3.11 -22.84
C ASP A 9 4.62 4.48 -23.27
N GLN A 10 3.82 5.32 -23.92
CA GLN A 10 4.19 6.65 -24.43
C GLN A 10 3.88 7.75 -23.39
N HIS A 11 4.60 7.70 -22.27
CA HIS A 11 4.32 8.51 -21.08
C HIS A 11 4.54 10.03 -21.26
N GLU A 12 5.56 10.42 -22.02
CA GLU A 12 5.89 11.83 -22.25
C GLU A 12 4.82 12.55 -23.08
N GLU A 13 4.28 11.87 -24.09
CA GLU A 13 3.20 12.39 -24.93
C GLU A 13 1.86 12.42 -24.18
N ALA A 14 1.60 11.44 -23.29
CA ALA A 14 0.49 11.50 -22.37
C ALA A 14 0.58 12.72 -21.43
N LEU A 15 1.78 13.07 -20.97
CA LEU A 15 2.05 14.23 -20.12
C LEU A 15 1.86 15.55 -20.87
N ARG A 16 2.40 15.70 -22.08
CA ARG A 16 2.19 16.89 -22.94
C ARG A 16 0.70 17.11 -23.23
N LEU A 17 -0.01 16.02 -23.51
CA LEU A 17 -1.44 16.09 -23.77
C LEU A 17 -2.21 16.52 -22.51
N TYR A 18 -1.85 16.02 -21.33
CA TYR A 18 -2.41 16.48 -20.06
C TYR A 18 -2.17 17.97 -19.80
N MET A 19 -0.94 18.47 -20.00
CA MET A 19 -0.62 19.90 -19.86
C MET A 19 -1.45 20.77 -20.83
N THR A 20 -1.64 20.30 -22.06
CA THR A 20 -2.44 20.99 -23.07
C THR A 20 -3.93 21.02 -22.69
N MET A 21 -4.47 19.90 -22.21
CA MET A 21 -5.87 19.81 -21.74
C MET A 21 -6.15 20.74 -20.55
N ARG A 22 -5.17 20.89 -19.66
CA ARG A 22 -5.23 21.82 -18.52
C ARG A 22 -5.21 23.29 -18.97
N ARG A 23 -4.39 23.64 -19.98
CA ARG A 23 -4.40 24.99 -20.60
C ARG A 23 -5.75 25.35 -21.21
N LEU A 24 -6.52 24.33 -21.61
CA LEU A 24 -7.86 24.45 -22.17
C LEU A 24 -8.97 24.36 -21.13
N SER A 25 -8.65 24.34 -19.83
CA SER A 25 -9.63 24.26 -18.72
C SER A 25 -10.53 23.01 -18.76
N VAL A 26 -10.05 21.92 -19.37
CA VAL A 26 -10.81 20.66 -19.45
C VAL A 26 -10.50 19.81 -18.21
N ASP A 27 -11.30 19.96 -17.16
CA ASP A 27 -11.18 19.21 -15.91
C ASP A 27 -11.60 17.74 -16.09
N ARG A 28 -10.65 16.88 -16.47
CA ARG A 28 -10.82 15.42 -16.41
C ARG A 28 -9.86 14.82 -15.40
N ILE A 29 -10.22 15.01 -14.13
CA ILE A 29 -9.57 14.49 -12.92
C ILE A 29 -9.22 13.00 -13.07
N ARG A 30 -10.11 12.17 -13.64
CA ARG A 30 -9.92 10.71 -13.85
C ARG A 30 -8.75 10.32 -14.78
N LEU A 31 -8.37 11.16 -15.74
CA LEU A 31 -7.36 10.80 -16.74
C LEU A 31 -5.93 11.17 -16.31
N ALA A 32 -5.78 12.10 -15.35
CA ALA A 32 -4.51 12.34 -14.66
C ALA A 32 -4.03 11.09 -13.92
N PHE A 33 -4.95 10.26 -13.42
CA PHE A 33 -4.67 9.02 -12.69
C PHE A 33 -3.93 7.96 -13.50
N CYS A 34 -4.22 7.81 -14.80
CA CYS A 34 -3.56 6.80 -15.64
C CYS A 34 -2.10 7.16 -15.95
N VAL A 35 -1.81 8.45 -16.14
CA VAL A 35 -0.46 8.94 -16.43
C VAL A 35 0.42 8.85 -15.17
N LEU A 36 -0.14 9.16 -14.00
CA LEU A 36 0.57 9.08 -12.71
C LEU A 36 0.96 7.65 -12.31
N PHE A 37 0.13 6.64 -12.62
CA PHE A 37 0.37 5.26 -12.17
C PHE A 37 1.49 4.54 -12.94
N HIS A 38 1.69 4.86 -14.22
CA HIS A 38 2.68 4.16 -15.07
C HIS A 38 3.97 4.95 -15.31
N SER A 39 3.90 6.29 -15.42
CA SER A 39 5.09 7.10 -15.74
C SER A 39 6.01 7.41 -14.55
N CYS A 40 5.49 7.38 -13.32
CA CYS A 40 6.15 8.03 -12.17
C CYS A 40 7.09 7.13 -11.35
N SER A 41 7.24 5.85 -11.70
CA SER A 41 8.24 5.01 -11.01
C SER A 41 9.66 5.20 -11.56
N ILE A 42 9.84 5.96 -12.66
CA ILE A 42 11.09 5.95 -13.44
C ILE A 42 11.65 7.35 -13.78
N SER A 43 10.86 8.43 -13.85
CA SER A 43 11.38 9.75 -14.28
C SER A 43 11.29 10.89 -13.25
N SER A 44 12.29 11.78 -13.27
CA SER A 44 12.34 13.04 -12.52
C SER A 44 11.19 14.00 -12.84
N THR A 45 10.60 13.88 -14.04
CA THR A 45 9.43 14.65 -14.48
C THR A 45 8.14 14.24 -13.77
N GLY A 46 7.99 12.97 -13.40
CA GLY A 46 6.86 12.48 -12.60
C GLY A 46 6.82 13.13 -11.21
N GLN A 47 7.98 13.24 -10.56
CA GLN A 47 8.13 13.90 -9.26
C GLN A 47 7.75 15.39 -9.31
N LEU A 48 8.06 16.10 -10.39
CA LEU A 48 7.71 17.52 -10.55
C LEU A 48 6.19 17.73 -10.69
N LEU A 49 5.51 16.88 -11.47
CA LEU A 49 4.05 16.95 -11.61
C LEU A 49 3.35 16.65 -10.28
N LEU A 50 3.86 15.69 -9.53
CA LEU A 50 3.34 15.29 -8.22
C LEU A 50 3.61 16.37 -7.15
N ALA A 51 4.79 16.98 -7.12
CA ALA A 51 5.08 18.12 -6.26
C ALA A 51 4.19 19.32 -6.57
N HIS A 52 3.80 19.50 -7.84
CA HIS A 52 2.81 20.49 -8.22
C HIS A 52 1.40 20.10 -7.76
N LEU A 53 0.97 18.84 -7.95
CA LEU A 53 -0.34 18.36 -7.47
C LEU A 53 -0.45 18.43 -5.95
N ALA A 54 0.64 18.20 -5.22
CA ALA A 54 0.72 18.36 -3.77
C ALA A 54 0.41 19.79 -3.29
N LYS A 55 0.62 20.80 -4.15
CA LYS A 55 0.36 22.22 -3.88
C LYS A 55 -1.04 22.67 -4.33
N THR A 56 -1.88 21.76 -4.80
CA THR A 56 -3.23 22.06 -5.29
C THR A 56 -4.28 21.51 -4.32
N PRO A 57 -5.50 22.09 -4.27
CA PRO A 57 -6.58 21.60 -3.40
C PRO A 57 -7.01 20.14 -3.69
N PHE A 58 -6.55 19.57 -4.81
CA PHE A 58 -6.82 18.18 -5.19
C PHE A 58 -6.22 17.15 -4.21
N VAL A 59 -5.24 17.50 -3.37
CA VAL A 59 -4.71 16.57 -2.34
C VAL A 59 -5.77 16.12 -1.33
N SER A 60 -6.82 16.92 -1.12
CA SER A 60 -7.96 16.56 -0.27
C SER A 60 -8.79 15.41 -0.86
N ASN A 61 -8.69 15.17 -2.16
CA ASN A 61 -9.38 14.09 -2.83
C ASN A 61 -8.72 12.74 -2.49
N VAL A 62 -9.52 11.81 -1.96
CA VAL A 62 -9.06 10.50 -1.50
C VAL A 62 -8.28 9.73 -2.57
N TYR A 63 -8.65 9.83 -3.85
CA TYR A 63 -7.95 9.12 -4.91
C TYR A 63 -6.56 9.74 -5.15
N VAL A 64 -6.48 11.08 -5.27
CA VAL A 64 -5.21 11.79 -5.50
C VAL A 64 -4.27 11.62 -4.31
N GLY A 65 -4.78 11.80 -3.09
CA GLY A 65 -4.03 11.60 -1.86
C GLY A 65 -3.52 10.17 -1.70
N THR A 66 -4.35 9.15 -2.02
CA THR A 66 -3.91 7.74 -1.97
C THR A 66 -2.79 7.45 -2.97
N SER A 67 -2.89 7.97 -4.20
CA SER A 67 -1.83 7.82 -5.20
C SER A 67 -0.52 8.51 -4.78
N LEU A 68 -0.61 9.70 -4.16
CA LEU A 68 0.55 10.39 -3.61
C LEU A 68 1.20 9.59 -2.47
N VAL A 69 0.39 9.03 -1.56
CA VAL A 69 0.86 8.17 -0.47
C VAL A 69 1.63 6.96 -1.00
N ASP A 70 1.06 6.23 -1.97
CA ASP A 70 1.69 5.05 -2.58
C ASP A 70 2.99 5.40 -3.33
N MET A 71 3.01 6.52 -4.05
CA MET A 71 4.21 6.97 -4.74
C MET A 71 5.32 7.37 -3.78
N TYR A 72 5.05 8.24 -2.80
CA TYR A 72 6.05 8.62 -1.80
C TYR A 72 6.53 7.41 -1.00
N ALA A 73 5.66 6.39 -0.79
CA ALA A 73 6.02 5.11 -0.20
C ALA A 73 7.09 4.39 -1.01
N LYS A 74 6.85 4.20 -2.31
CA LYS A 74 7.78 3.56 -3.23
C LYS A 74 9.10 4.32 -3.37
N CYS A 75 9.07 5.65 -3.30
CA CYS A 75 10.27 6.50 -3.32
C CYS A 75 11.00 6.59 -1.97
N GLY A 76 10.52 5.93 -0.92
CA GLY A 76 11.15 5.92 0.40
C GLY A 76 11.03 7.23 1.21
N ASN A 77 10.29 8.24 0.72
CA ASN A 77 10.12 9.52 1.40
C ASN A 77 8.92 9.54 2.36
N LEU A 78 9.13 9.12 3.62
CA LEU A 78 8.07 8.89 4.62
C LEU A 78 7.32 10.15 5.04
N ALA A 79 8.05 11.25 5.19
CA ALA A 79 7.49 12.54 5.55
C ALA A 79 6.41 12.97 4.54
N ASP A 80 6.69 12.84 3.24
CA ASP A 80 5.77 13.33 2.21
C ASP A 80 4.52 12.45 2.05
N ALA A 81 4.60 11.12 2.26
CA ALA A 81 3.33 10.36 2.33
C ALA A 81 2.55 10.69 3.58
N GLN A 82 3.20 10.94 4.72
CA GLN A 82 2.48 11.29 5.93
C GLN A 82 1.76 12.63 5.78
N SER A 83 2.41 13.62 5.17
CA SER A 83 1.78 14.90 4.80
C SER A 83 0.63 14.70 3.80
N SER A 84 0.83 13.86 2.79
CA SER A 84 -0.20 13.57 1.78
C SER A 84 -1.41 12.86 2.38
N PHE A 85 -1.20 11.88 3.25
CA PHE A 85 -2.26 11.18 3.96
C PHE A 85 -3.04 12.11 4.88
N ALA A 86 -2.32 12.96 5.64
CA ALA A 86 -2.94 13.93 6.54
C ALA A 86 -3.79 14.99 5.81
N SER A 87 -3.53 15.20 4.52
CA SER A 87 -4.29 16.14 3.68
C SER A 87 -5.61 15.55 3.18
N ILE A 88 -5.83 14.23 3.30
CA ILE A 88 -7.05 13.55 2.86
C ILE A 88 -8.17 13.82 3.88
N SER A 89 -9.28 14.41 3.42
CA SER A 89 -10.40 14.77 4.31
C SER A 89 -11.17 13.57 4.84
N ALA A 90 -11.33 12.53 4.03
CA ALA A 90 -12.03 11.29 4.38
C ALA A 90 -11.27 10.09 3.77
N PRO A 91 -10.18 9.62 4.42
CA PRO A 91 -9.42 8.49 3.92
C PRO A 91 -10.28 7.23 3.95
N ASN A 92 -10.36 6.54 2.81
CA ASN A 92 -11.05 5.26 2.70
C ASN A 92 -10.10 4.10 3.03
N VAL A 93 -10.60 2.86 2.96
CA VAL A 93 -9.80 1.65 3.19
C VAL A 93 -8.55 1.58 2.30
N ALA A 94 -8.62 2.04 1.05
CA ALA A 94 -7.47 2.03 0.14
C ALA A 94 -6.37 3.01 0.58
N ALA A 95 -6.75 4.22 1.00
CA ALA A 95 -5.82 5.21 1.55
C ALA A 95 -5.10 4.68 2.80
N TRP A 96 -5.87 4.09 3.73
CA TRP A 96 -5.35 3.49 4.95
C TRP A 96 -4.42 2.31 4.68
N THR A 97 -4.83 1.39 3.80
CA THR A 97 -4.00 0.25 3.41
C THR A 97 -2.69 0.71 2.79
N ALA A 98 -2.71 1.67 1.86
CA ALA A 98 -1.48 2.22 1.27
C ALA A 98 -0.57 2.83 2.34
N PHE A 99 -1.15 3.57 3.28
CA PHE A 99 -0.41 4.20 4.36
C PHE A 99 0.20 3.20 5.35
N ILE A 100 -0.52 2.13 5.71
CA ILE A 100 -0.05 1.06 6.60
C ILE A 100 1.03 0.22 5.92
N SER A 101 0.79 -0.25 4.69
CA SER A 101 1.75 -1.08 3.94
C SER A 101 3.08 -0.37 3.71
N ARG A 102 3.08 0.96 3.61
CA ARG A 102 4.31 1.74 3.58
C ARG A 102 5.21 1.51 4.80
N HIS A 103 4.64 1.51 6.00
CA HIS A 103 5.41 1.36 7.23
C HIS A 103 6.06 -0.03 7.29
N ALA A 104 5.45 -1.04 6.63
CA ALA A 104 6.04 -2.35 6.46
C ALA A 104 7.39 -2.28 5.73
N HIS A 105 7.46 -1.59 4.59
CA HIS A 105 8.69 -1.50 3.79
C HIS A 105 9.86 -0.89 4.55
N HIS A 106 9.60 0.02 5.48
CA HIS A 106 10.63 0.66 6.31
C HIS A 106 10.94 -0.05 7.63
N GLY A 107 10.36 -1.23 7.89
CA GLY A 107 10.59 -1.97 9.15
C GLY A 107 9.94 -1.31 10.37
N LEU A 108 9.02 -0.37 10.16
CA LEU A 108 8.32 0.36 11.20
C LEU A 108 7.05 -0.39 11.64
N GLY A 109 7.23 -1.64 12.09
CA GLY A 109 6.13 -2.55 12.45
C GLY A 109 5.18 -1.96 13.51
N SER A 110 5.73 -1.38 14.57
CA SER A 110 4.95 -0.77 15.65
C SER A 110 4.11 0.43 15.16
N GLU A 111 4.68 1.28 14.30
CA GLU A 111 3.94 2.39 13.69
C GLU A 111 2.81 1.88 12.79
N ALA A 112 3.05 0.82 12.00
CA ALA A 112 2.02 0.21 11.16
C ALA A 112 0.81 -0.25 12.00
N ILE A 113 1.06 -0.87 13.15
CA ILE A 113 0.03 -1.30 14.11
C ILE A 113 -0.72 -0.09 14.68
N LEU A 114 -0.01 0.99 15.05
CA LEU A 114 -0.65 2.22 15.55
C LEU A 114 -1.57 2.85 14.48
N ARG A 115 -1.15 2.85 13.21
CA ARG A 115 -1.99 3.35 12.09
C ARG A 115 -3.22 2.48 11.88
N PHE A 116 -3.07 1.16 11.96
CA PHE A 116 -4.21 0.25 11.93
C PHE A 116 -5.20 0.49 13.08
N GLN A 117 -4.71 0.67 14.30
CA GLN A 117 -5.59 0.99 15.44
C GLN A 117 -6.36 2.29 15.22
N HIS A 118 -5.74 3.29 14.57
CA HIS A 118 -6.40 4.54 14.23
C HIS A 118 -7.47 4.36 13.14
N MET A 119 -7.18 3.57 12.10
CA MET A 119 -8.17 3.18 11.08
C MET A 119 -9.43 2.54 11.70
N VAL A 120 -9.23 1.61 12.63
CA VAL A 120 -10.33 0.94 13.35
C VAL A 120 -11.10 1.92 14.24
N LYS A 121 -10.42 2.83 14.94
CA LYS A 121 -11.07 3.90 15.73
C LYS A 121 -11.94 4.83 14.86
N GLN A 122 -11.55 5.03 13.60
CA GLN A 122 -12.34 5.77 12.62
C GLN A 122 -13.49 4.94 12.01
N LYS A 123 -13.73 3.71 12.48
CA LYS A 123 -14.77 2.80 11.99
C LYS A 123 -14.62 2.47 10.51
N ILE A 124 -13.37 2.40 10.05
CA ILE A 124 -13.05 1.96 8.68
C ILE A 124 -12.60 0.52 8.77
N ASP A 125 -13.34 -0.37 8.13
CA ASP A 125 -13.06 -1.80 8.19
C ASP A 125 -11.80 -2.15 7.38
N PRO A 126 -10.85 -2.89 7.98
CA PRO A 126 -9.69 -3.40 7.27
C PRO A 126 -10.10 -4.48 6.27
N ASN A 127 -9.33 -4.60 5.18
CA ASN A 127 -9.49 -5.66 4.21
C ASN A 127 -8.26 -6.58 4.18
N ALA A 128 -8.32 -7.64 3.35
CA ALA A 128 -7.23 -8.58 3.17
C ALA A 128 -5.87 -7.89 2.91
N ALA A 129 -5.84 -6.87 2.05
CA ALA A 129 -4.60 -6.15 1.75
C ALA A 129 -4.07 -5.36 2.97
N THR A 130 -4.94 -4.85 3.84
CA THR A 130 -4.54 -4.21 5.11
C THR A 130 -3.80 -5.20 6.00
N PHE A 131 -4.30 -6.43 6.13
CA PHE A 131 -3.70 -7.47 6.97
C PHE A 131 -2.38 -7.99 6.40
N VAL A 132 -2.27 -8.18 5.09
CA VAL A 132 -0.97 -8.50 4.44
C VAL A 132 0.06 -7.41 4.73
N GLY A 133 -0.32 -6.13 4.62
CA GLY A 133 0.55 -5.01 4.96
C GLY A 133 1.03 -5.04 6.40
N LEU A 134 0.13 -5.31 7.35
CA LEU A 134 0.48 -5.43 8.78
C LEU A 134 1.39 -6.61 9.08
N LEU A 135 1.08 -7.80 8.54
CA LEU A 135 1.89 -9.00 8.74
C LEU A 135 3.29 -8.82 8.15
N SER A 136 3.39 -8.19 6.97
CA SER A 136 4.66 -7.83 6.36
C SER A 136 5.46 -6.86 7.24
N ALA A 137 4.78 -5.91 7.90
CA ALA A 137 5.43 -4.97 8.82
C ALA A 137 5.94 -5.68 10.07
N CYS A 138 5.15 -6.58 10.64
CA CYS A 138 5.55 -7.40 11.78
C CYS A 138 6.73 -8.31 11.43
N CYS A 139 6.70 -8.95 10.25
CA CYS A 139 7.79 -9.78 9.72
C CYS A 139 9.12 -9.00 9.67
N ARG A 140 9.10 -7.80 9.10
CA ARG A 140 10.32 -6.97 8.95
C ARG A 140 10.83 -6.38 10.26
N ALA A 141 9.94 -6.14 11.22
CA ALA A 141 10.28 -5.69 12.56
C ALA A 141 10.52 -6.83 13.57
N VAL A 142 10.41 -8.10 13.13
CA VAL A 142 10.55 -9.30 13.97
C VAL A 142 9.59 -9.30 15.18
N LEU A 143 8.37 -8.79 14.98
CA LEU A 143 7.31 -8.71 15.98
C LEU A 143 6.43 -9.98 15.94
N VAL A 144 6.95 -11.08 16.50
CA VAL A 144 6.32 -12.41 16.40
C VAL A 144 4.93 -12.44 17.04
N ASN A 145 4.80 -11.91 18.25
CA ASN A 145 3.56 -11.99 19.01
C ASN A 145 2.46 -11.14 18.37
N GLU A 146 2.82 -9.94 17.93
CA GLU A 146 1.94 -9.01 17.25
C GLU A 146 1.52 -9.56 15.89
N GLY A 147 2.45 -10.12 15.11
CA GLY A 147 2.16 -10.73 13.81
C GLY A 147 1.18 -11.90 13.92
N LYS A 148 1.38 -12.80 14.90
CA LYS A 148 0.42 -13.87 15.20
C LYS A 148 -0.93 -13.32 15.62
N GLY A 149 -0.94 -12.32 16.51
CA GLY A 149 -2.17 -11.65 16.94
C GLY A 149 -2.96 -11.08 15.77
N VAL A 150 -2.29 -10.34 14.88
CA VAL A 150 -2.87 -9.79 13.65
C VAL A 150 -3.47 -10.91 12.79
N PHE A 151 -2.72 -11.99 12.56
CA PHE A 151 -3.19 -13.13 11.77
C PHE A 151 -4.47 -13.75 12.36
N TYR A 152 -4.49 -14.06 13.66
CA TYR A 152 -5.68 -14.67 14.29
C TYR A 152 -6.90 -13.74 14.31
N THR A 153 -6.69 -12.44 14.49
CA THR A 153 -7.81 -11.47 14.48
C THR A 153 -8.42 -11.30 13.09
N THR A 154 -7.64 -11.53 12.02
CA THR A 154 -8.07 -11.35 10.62
C THR A 154 -9.36 -12.13 10.32
N GLU A 155 -9.38 -13.43 10.65
CA GLU A 155 -10.57 -14.26 10.47
C GLU A 155 -11.56 -14.11 11.63
N LYS A 156 -11.08 -14.19 12.88
CA LYS A 156 -11.94 -14.29 14.06
C LYS A 156 -12.78 -13.03 14.32
N ILE A 157 -12.20 -11.85 14.12
CA ILE A 157 -12.85 -10.56 14.43
C ILE A 157 -13.38 -9.93 13.15
N TYR A 158 -12.55 -9.88 12.10
CA TYR A 158 -12.88 -9.15 10.88
C TYR A 158 -13.50 -10.02 9.80
N ARG A 159 -13.61 -11.34 10.02
CA ARG A 159 -14.21 -12.32 9.07
C ARG A 159 -13.56 -12.26 7.69
N VAL A 160 -12.28 -11.88 7.64
CA VAL A 160 -11.47 -11.89 6.43
C VAL A 160 -10.78 -13.25 6.36
N ILE A 161 -11.06 -14.01 5.31
CA ILE A 161 -10.46 -15.33 5.11
C ILE A 161 -8.98 -15.15 4.73
N PRO A 162 -8.02 -15.70 5.51
CA PRO A 162 -6.61 -15.56 5.20
C PRO A 162 -6.24 -16.23 3.87
N THR A 163 -5.63 -15.47 2.97
CA THR A 163 -5.12 -15.97 1.68
C THR A 163 -3.73 -16.60 1.83
N LEU A 164 -3.22 -17.20 0.76
CA LEU A 164 -1.85 -17.74 0.73
C LEU A 164 -0.79 -16.69 1.13
N GLU A 165 -0.98 -15.43 0.74
CA GLU A 165 -0.07 -14.33 1.10
C GLU A 165 -0.02 -14.05 2.60
N HIS A 166 -1.16 -14.19 3.31
CA HIS A 166 -1.19 -14.00 4.76
C HIS A 166 -0.37 -15.09 5.46
N HIS A 167 -0.56 -16.34 5.05
CA HIS A 167 0.19 -17.47 5.58
C HIS A 167 1.68 -17.35 5.27
N ALA A 168 2.04 -16.95 4.05
CA ALA A 168 3.42 -16.70 3.66
C ALA A 168 4.09 -15.64 4.56
N CYS A 169 3.37 -14.58 4.94
CA CYS A 169 3.91 -13.57 5.86
C CYS A 169 4.17 -14.14 7.26
N VAL A 170 3.30 -15.02 7.76
CA VAL A 170 3.49 -15.67 9.07
C VAL A 170 4.67 -16.64 9.04
N VAL A 171 4.80 -17.43 7.98
CA VAL A 171 5.93 -18.35 7.79
C VAL A 171 7.24 -17.57 7.71
N ASP A 172 7.32 -16.49 6.91
CA ASP A 172 8.50 -15.62 6.81
C ASP A 172 8.85 -14.99 8.17
N LEU A 173 7.84 -14.53 8.93
CA LEU A 173 8.03 -14.00 10.28
C LEU A 173 8.62 -15.03 11.24
N LEU A 174 8.10 -16.26 11.25
CA LEU A 174 8.59 -17.35 12.10
C LEU A 174 10.00 -17.79 11.67
N GLY A 175 10.23 -17.92 10.37
CA GLY A 175 11.51 -18.29 9.77
C GLY A 175 12.61 -17.30 10.16
N ARG A 176 12.39 -16.00 9.95
CA ARG A 176 13.32 -14.93 10.33
C ARG A 176 13.60 -14.85 11.82
N SER A 177 12.65 -15.30 12.64
CA SER A 177 12.79 -15.30 14.11
C SER A 177 13.48 -16.57 14.64
N GLY A 178 13.91 -17.49 13.76
CA GLY A 178 14.53 -18.76 14.13
C GLY A 178 13.56 -19.82 14.65
N LEU A 179 12.24 -19.58 14.57
CA LEU A 179 11.18 -20.48 15.05
C LEU A 179 10.82 -21.52 13.97
N LEU A 180 11.82 -22.23 13.44
CA LEU A 180 11.68 -23.09 12.25
C LEU A 180 10.72 -24.27 12.47
N LEU A 181 10.71 -24.85 13.68
CA LEU A 181 9.79 -25.92 14.02
C LEU A 181 8.33 -25.44 14.01
N GLU A 182 8.10 -24.24 14.55
CA GLU A 182 6.77 -23.63 14.56
C GLU A 182 6.33 -23.24 13.15
N ALA A 183 7.24 -22.71 12.32
CA ALA A 183 6.97 -22.43 10.91
C ALA A 183 6.53 -23.68 10.14
N LYS A 184 7.25 -24.80 10.32
CA LYS A 184 6.93 -26.07 9.67
C LYS A 184 5.59 -26.63 10.13
N GLU A 185 5.29 -26.51 11.42
CA GLU A 185 4.01 -26.95 11.97
C GLU A 185 2.85 -26.09 11.47
N PHE A 186 3.05 -24.77 11.42
CA PHE A 186 2.08 -23.84 10.84
C PHE A 186 1.76 -24.19 9.38
N ILE A 187 2.77 -24.47 8.55
CA ILE A 187 2.57 -24.86 7.14
C ILE A 187 1.69 -26.11 7.03
N ARG A 188 1.88 -27.11 7.90
CA ARG A 188 1.10 -28.36 7.88
C ARG A 188 -0.36 -28.16 8.27
N GLN A 189 -0.65 -27.15 9.08
CA GLN A 189 -2.01 -26.83 9.55
C GLN A 189 -2.75 -25.89 8.59
N MET A 190 -2.07 -25.39 7.54
CA MET A 190 -2.70 -24.50 6.57
C MET A 190 -3.87 -25.21 5.87
N PRO A 191 -5.03 -24.54 5.72
CA PRO A 191 -6.16 -25.08 4.98
C PRO A 191 -5.93 -25.06 3.45
N ILE A 192 -4.83 -24.44 2.99
CA ILE A 192 -4.45 -24.26 1.60
C ILE A 192 -3.09 -24.92 1.39
N GLU A 193 -2.91 -25.62 0.26
CA GLU A 193 -1.64 -26.24 -0.09
C GLU A 193 -0.53 -25.18 -0.24
N ALA A 194 0.60 -25.41 0.44
CA ALA A 194 1.74 -24.52 0.40
C ALA A 194 2.54 -24.72 -0.90
N ASP A 195 2.85 -23.62 -1.57
CA ASP A 195 3.68 -23.60 -2.76
C ASP A 195 5.18 -23.56 -2.44
N ALA A 196 6.02 -23.68 -3.48
CA ALA A 196 7.47 -23.62 -3.34
C ALA A 196 7.96 -22.29 -2.74
N ILE A 197 7.19 -21.21 -2.88
CA ILE A 197 7.53 -19.90 -2.33
C ILE A 197 7.44 -19.93 -0.80
N ILE A 198 6.37 -20.50 -0.25
CA ILE A 198 6.19 -20.62 1.21
C ILE A 198 7.26 -21.51 1.83
N TRP A 199 7.58 -22.65 1.21
CA TRP A 199 8.65 -23.52 1.71
C TRP A 199 10.04 -22.89 1.64
N GLY A 200 10.23 -21.88 0.79
CA GLY A 200 11.49 -21.15 0.62
C GLY A 200 11.67 -19.93 1.52
N LYS A 201 10.69 -19.60 2.37
CA LYS A 201 10.75 -18.49 3.33
C LYS A 201 11.45 -18.91 4.63
#